data_AF-G5HQJ1-F1
#
_entry.id   AF-G5HQJ1-F1
#
_cell.length_a   1.000
_cell.length_b   1.000
_cell.length_c   1.000
_cell.angle_alpha   90.00
_cell.angle_beta   90.00
_cell.angle_gamma   90.00
#
_symmetry.space_group_name_H-M   'P 1'
#
loop_
_entity.id
_entity.type
_entity.pdbx_description
1 polymer ?
#
loop_
_entity_poly.entity_id
_entity_poly.type
_entity_poly.pdbx_seq_one_letter_code
_entity_poly.pdbx_strand_id
1 'polypeptide(L)' 'MHNDTSKFTMRTDSELLKKFKIVADYNGRSANRELEVLMKKHVAEFEQMHGKIEIE' A
#
# COMPACT_ATOMS: atom_id res chain seq x y z
N MET A 1 0.22 -22.24 5.90
CA MET A 1 0.46 -21.16 4.92
C MET A 1 0.92 -19.97 5.72
N HIS A 2 2.21 -19.61 5.65
CA HIS A 2 2.77 -18.51 6.43
C HIS A 2 2.15 -17.20 5.93
N ASN A 3 1.19 -16.67 6.69
CA ASN A 3 0.62 -15.36 6.43
C ASN A 3 1.61 -14.34 7.01
N ASP A 4 2.73 -14.14 6.30
CA ASP A 4 3.76 -13.12 6.57
C ASP A 4 3.19 -11.73 6.28
N THR A 5 2.08 -11.40 6.94
CA THR A 5 1.54 -10.05 7.00
C THR A 5 2.37 -9.26 8.01
N SER A 6 3.42 -8.62 7.51
CA SER A 6 4.20 -7.65 8.26
C SER A 6 3.28 -6.51 8.73
N LYS A 7 3.14 -6.37 10.06
CA LYS A 7 2.39 -5.24 10.64
C LYS A 7 3.24 -3.97 10.50
N PHE A 8 2.95 -3.19 9.47
CA PHE A 8 3.62 -1.92 9.25
C PHE A 8 2.81 -0.77 9.85
N THR A 9 3.30 -0.22 10.97
CA THR A 9 2.70 0.96 11.60
C THR A 9 3.35 2.21 10.99
N MET A 10 2.74 2.76 9.94
CA MET A 10 3.22 4.01 9.34
C MET A 10 2.71 5.21 10.12
N ARG A 11 3.61 6.11 10.52
CA ARG A 11 3.21 7.45 10.99
C ARG A 11 2.91 8.30 9.77
N THR A 12 1.65 8.67 9.60
CA THR A 12 1.21 9.61 8.57
C THR A 12 0.41 10.72 9.23
N ASP A 13 0.19 11.80 8.49
CA ASP A 13 -0.60 12.92 8.99
C ASP A 13 -2.06 12.50 9.23
N SER A 14 -2.67 13.05 10.28
CA SER A 14 -4.04 12.73 10.66
C SER A 14 -5.06 13.08 9.57
N GLU A 15 -4.82 14.17 8.83
CA GLU A 15 -5.67 14.57 7.72
C GLU A 15 -5.51 13.62 6.52
N LEU A 16 -4.28 13.19 6.25
CA LEU A 16 -3.98 12.27 5.15
C LEU A 16 -4.62 10.90 5.42
N LEU A 17 -4.57 10.41 6.66
CA LEU A 17 -5.23 9.17 7.06
C LEU A 17 -6.76 9.26 6.92
N LYS A 18 -7.36 10.42 7.23
CA LYS A 18 -8.81 10.65 7.01
C LYS A 18 -9.16 10.63 5.53
N LYS A 19 -8.42 11.36 4.69
CA LYS A 19 -8.62 11.36 3.23
C LYS A 19 -8.45 9.95 2.66
N PHE A 20 -7.44 9.23 3.13
CA PHE A 20 -7.17 7.86 2.71
C PHE A 20 -8.30 6.90 3.10
N LYS A 21 -8.86 7.02 4.31
CA LYS A 21 -10.06 6.26 4.70
C LYS A 21 -11.25 6.55 3.77
N ILE A 22 -11.47 7.81 3.39
CA ILE A 22 -12.55 8.18 2.46
C ILE A 22 -12.35 7.53 1.09
N VAL A 23 -11.12 7.56 0.56
CA VAL A 23 -10.79 6.91 -0.73
C VAL A 23 -10.99 5.39 -0.66
N ALA A 24 -10.55 4.77 0.43
CA ALA A 24 -10.70 3.34 0.63
C ALA A 24 -12.19 2.95 0.75
N ASP A 25 -12.98 3.71 1.52
CA ASP A 25 -14.42 3.53 1.68
C ASP A 25 -15.15 3.69 0.35
N TYR A 26 -14.76 4.71 -0.44
CA TYR A 26 -15.26 4.93 -1.80
C TYR A 26 -15.00 3.75 -2.74
N ASN A 27 -13.83 3.12 -2.63
CA ASN A 27 -13.49 1.90 -3.39
C ASN A 27 -14.07 0.60 -2.78
N GLY A 28 -14.81 0.67 -1.67
CA GLY A 28 -15.35 -0.48 -0.96
C GLY A 28 -14.27 -1.39 -0.36
N ARG A 29 -13.10 -0.82 -0.05
CA ARG A 29 -11.94 -1.54 0.49
C ARG A 29 -11.59 -1.01 1.87
N SER A 30 -10.97 -1.87 2.69
CA SER A 30 -10.33 -1.37 3.91
C SER A 30 -9.12 -0.51 3.55
N ALA A 31 -8.81 0.49 4.38
CA ALA A 31 -7.62 1.32 4.21
C ALA A 31 -6.36 0.46 4.01
N ASN A 32 -6.18 -0.61 4.79
CA ASN A 32 -5.05 -1.53 4.64
C ASN A 32 -5.01 -2.19 3.25
N ARG A 33 -6.16 -2.63 2.72
CA ARG A 33 -6.20 -3.31 1.42
C ARG A 33 -5.96 -2.34 0.27
N GLU A 34 -6.42 -1.10 0.39
CA GLU A 34 -6.07 -0.06 -0.59
C GLU A 34 -4.58 0.27 -0.55
N LEU A 35 -3.98 0.31 0.64
CA LEU A 35 -2.56 0.57 0.82
C LEU A 35 -1.72 -0.54 0.17
N GLU A 36 -2.10 -1.81 0.35
CA GLU A 36 -1.45 -2.94 -0.31
C GLU A 36 -1.52 -2.83 -1.84
N VAL A 37 -2.67 -2.44 -2.40
CA VAL A 37 -2.81 -2.28 -3.86
C VAL A 37 -1.96 -1.13 -4.37
N LEU A 38 -1.93 -0.01 -3.64
CA LEU A 38 -1.07 1.15 -3.96
C LEU A 38 0.41 0.76 -3.92
N MET A 39 0.85 0.05 -2.88
CA MET A 39 2.24 -0.41 -2.78
C MET A 39 2.58 -1.36 -3.94
N LYS A 40 1.73 -2.34 -4.26
CA LYS A 40 1.95 -3.25 -5.39
C LYS A 40 2.03 -2.51 -6.73
N LYS A 41 1.12 -1.55 -6.97
CA LYS A 41 1.18 -0.70 -8.17
C LYS A 41 2.47 0.09 -8.22
N HIS A 42 2.83 0.75 -7.12
CA HIS A 42 4.03 1.57 -7.05
C HIS A 42 5.30 0.75 -7.30
N VAL A 43 5.39 -0.44 -6.71
CA VAL A 43 6.49 -1.39 -6.97
C VAL A 43 6.50 -1.82 -8.43
N ALA A 44 5.36 -2.21 -9.01
CA ALA A 44 5.29 -2.64 -10.41
C ALA A 44 5.63 -1.50 -11.41
N GLU A 45 5.24 -0.27 -11.12
CA GLU A 45 5.62 0.91 -11.91
C GLU A 45 7.12 1.21 -11.76
N PHE A 46 7.65 1.06 -10.55
CA PHE A 46 9.07 1.24 -10.28
C PHE A 46 9.91 0.16 -10.97
N GLU A 47 9.52 -1.11 -10.90
CA GLU A 47 10.19 -2.22 -11.59
C GLU A 47 10.18 -2.06 -13.12
N GLN A 48 9.10 -1.51 -13.67
CA GLN A 48 9.03 -1.21 -15.10
C GLN A 48 9.97 -0.06 -15.51
N MET A 49 10.10 0.97 -14.67
CA MET A 49 10.90 2.15 -14.98
C MET A 49 12.40 1.98 -14.66
N HIS A 50 12.73 1.32 -13.54
CA HIS A 50 14.09 1.22 -13.01
C HIS A 50 14.72 -0.18 -13.15
N GLY A 51 13.97 -1.19 -13.60
CA GLY A 51 14.41 -2.58 -13.63
C GLY A 51 14.00 -3.34 -12.36
N LYS A 52 13.96 -4.68 -12.45
CA LYS A 52 13.50 -5.57 -11.37
C LYS A 52 14.23 -5.28 -10.07
N ILE A 53 13.46 -5.11 -9.00
CA ILE A 53 14.02 -4.98 -7.64
C ILE A 53 14.37 -6.39 -7.20
N GLU A 54 15.62 -6.83 -7.40
CA GLU A 54 16.14 -8.04 -6.77
C GLU A 54 16.29 -7.77 -5.26
N ILE A 55 15.45 -8.44 -4.48
CA ILE A 55 15.55 -8.47 -3.02
C ILE A 55 16.33 -9.76 -2.71
N GLU A 56 17.60 -9.62 -2.29
CA GLU A 56 18.44 -10.74 -1.80
C GLU A 56 18.04 -11.16 -0.38
#